data_AF-A0A9W2XFE8-F1
#
_entry.id   AF-A0A9W2XFE8-F1
#
_cell.length_a   1.000
_cell.length_b   1.000
_cell.length_c   1.000
_cell.angle_alpha   90.00
_cell.angle_beta   90.00
_cell.angle_gamma   90.00
#
_symmetry.space_group_name_H-M   'P 1'
#
loop_
_entity.id
_entity.type
_entity.pdbx_description
1 polymer ?
#
loop_
_entity_poly.entity_id
_entity_poly.type
_entity_poly.pdbx_seq_one_letter_code
_entity_poly.pdbx_strand_id
1 'polypeptide(L)'
;MLEEGPSWEDKPLHGMYHRNITEVADLNKSYQWLERAGLKDSTEALILAAQEQALSTRAIKAQIYHTRQDPRCRLCKEAPETVQYITAGCKMLAGKAYMERHNQVAGIVYRNISAEYGLETPRSKWETPPKVVENMRAKILWDFQIQTDRMVMANQPDIVVVDKEQRKAVVVDVAIPSDGNIRKKEHEKLEKYQGLREELEKAWKVKATVVPVVIGALGAVTPKLEEGLRQIPGKTSEISVQKSAVLGTARILRRTLKLPGLW
;
A
#
# COMPACT_ATOMS: atom_id res chain seq x y z
N MET A 1 -33.20 -27.30 21.20
CA MET A 1 -32.18 -26.99 20.18
C MET A 1 -32.11 -25.48 20.10
N LEU A 2 -30.99 -24.87 20.48
CA LEU A 2 -30.77 -23.46 20.15
C LEU A 2 -30.62 -23.41 18.63
N GLU A 3 -31.46 -22.64 17.95
CA GLU A 3 -31.23 -22.35 16.53
C GLU A 3 -29.84 -21.72 16.41
N GLU A 4 -28.96 -22.34 15.63
CA GLU A 4 -27.66 -21.74 15.32
C GLU A 4 -27.93 -20.41 14.60
N GLY A 5 -27.73 -19.31 15.32
CA GLY A 5 -27.84 -17.97 14.75
C GLY A 5 -26.86 -17.82 13.57
N PRO A 6 -27.13 -16.88 12.65
CA PRO A 6 -26.28 -16.65 11.48
C PRO A 6 -24.83 -16.36 11.91
N SER A 7 -23.87 -16.91 11.17
CA SER A 7 -22.44 -16.67 11.40
C SER A 7 -22.16 -15.17 11.40
N TRP A 8 -21.16 -14.74 12.18
CA TRP A 8 -20.74 -13.33 12.16
C TRP A 8 -20.26 -12.92 10.76
N GLU A 9 -19.73 -13.86 9.99
CA GLU A 9 -19.28 -13.70 8.60
C GLU A 9 -20.41 -13.35 7.65
N ASP A 10 -21.66 -13.72 7.97
CA ASP A 10 -22.84 -13.43 7.15
C ASP A 10 -23.46 -12.07 7.49
N LYS A 11 -23.04 -11.46 8.61
CA LYS A 11 -23.57 -10.14 9.01
C LYS A 11 -23.21 -9.10 7.93
N PRO A 12 -24.17 -8.31 7.43
CA PRO A 12 -23.94 -7.41 6.31
C PRO A 12 -22.78 -6.43 6.50
N LEU A 13 -22.65 -5.85 7.70
CA LEU A 13 -21.55 -4.92 8.04
C LEU A 13 -20.33 -5.63 8.63
N HIS A 14 -20.52 -6.39 9.71
CA HIS A 14 -19.40 -6.96 10.48
C HIS A 14 -18.59 -7.99 9.68
N GLY A 15 -19.27 -8.83 8.89
CA GLY A 15 -18.62 -9.79 8.00
C GLY A 15 -18.12 -9.17 6.68
N MET A 16 -18.44 -7.90 6.38
CA MET A 16 -18.13 -7.28 5.08
C MET A 16 -16.63 -7.32 4.76
N TYR A 17 -15.79 -6.93 5.72
CA TYR A 17 -14.36 -6.90 5.50
C TYR A 17 -13.80 -8.29 5.27
N HIS A 18 -14.20 -9.26 6.10
CA HIS A 18 -13.80 -10.66 5.94
C HIS A 18 -14.14 -11.17 4.54
N ARG A 19 -15.42 -11.08 4.13
CA ARG A 19 -15.85 -11.52 2.79
C ARG A 19 -15.09 -10.83 1.66
N ASN A 20 -14.78 -9.55 1.80
CA ASN A 20 -14.03 -8.80 0.78
C ASN A 20 -12.58 -9.25 0.62
N ILE A 21 -11.94 -9.77 1.67
CA ILE A 21 -10.52 -10.15 1.62
C ILE A 21 -10.30 -11.64 1.43
N THR A 22 -11.24 -12.50 1.84
CA THR A 22 -11.09 -13.97 1.81
C THR A 22 -10.75 -14.50 0.41
N GLU A 23 -11.28 -13.89 -0.64
CA GLU A 23 -10.98 -14.33 -2.02
C GLU A 23 -9.66 -13.80 -2.58
N VAL A 24 -9.08 -12.75 -2.00
CA VAL A 24 -7.96 -12.00 -2.60
C VAL A 24 -6.68 -11.98 -1.76
N ALA A 25 -6.78 -12.27 -0.47
CA ALA A 25 -5.71 -12.10 0.50
C ALA A 25 -5.28 -13.43 1.14
N ASP A 26 -4.04 -13.48 1.60
CA ASP A 26 -3.62 -14.48 2.59
C ASP A 26 -4.08 -13.98 3.97
N LEU A 27 -5.08 -14.65 4.56
CA LEU A 27 -5.67 -14.20 5.83
C LEU A 27 -4.64 -14.18 6.96
N ASN A 28 -3.82 -15.22 7.10
CA ASN A 28 -2.82 -15.30 8.17
C ASN A 28 -1.80 -14.15 8.05
N LYS A 29 -1.28 -13.92 6.84
CA LYS A 29 -0.36 -12.80 6.59
C LYS A 29 -1.03 -11.44 6.69
N SER A 30 -2.34 -11.35 6.44
CA SER A 30 -3.09 -10.08 6.52
C SER A 30 -3.31 -9.59 7.94
N TYR A 31 -3.22 -10.48 8.94
CA TYR A 31 -3.35 -10.15 10.36
C TYR A 31 -2.02 -10.16 11.14
N GLN A 32 -0.91 -10.59 10.53
CA GLN A 32 0.39 -10.67 11.22
C GLN A 32 0.90 -9.35 11.81
N TRP A 33 0.39 -8.21 11.35
CA TRP A 33 0.73 -6.90 11.92
C TRP A 33 0.22 -6.72 13.35
N LEU A 34 -0.83 -7.45 13.77
CA LEU A 34 -1.30 -7.46 15.15
C LEU A 34 -0.27 -8.11 16.10
N GLU A 35 0.45 -9.11 15.62
CA GLU A 35 1.36 -9.89 16.47
C GLU A 35 2.80 -9.39 16.38
N ARG A 36 3.24 -8.97 15.18
CA ARG A 36 4.67 -8.82 14.87
C ARG A 36 5.09 -7.40 14.55
N ALA A 37 4.15 -6.49 14.30
CA ALA A 37 4.50 -5.12 13.93
C ALA A 37 4.88 -4.26 15.13
N GLY A 38 4.44 -4.59 16.35
CA GLY A 38 4.66 -3.75 17.54
C GLY A 38 4.02 -2.37 17.36
N LEU A 39 2.73 -2.34 17.03
CA LEU A 39 1.94 -1.12 17.00
C LEU A 39 1.49 -0.77 18.42
N LYS A 40 1.03 0.46 18.63
CA LYS A 40 0.34 0.81 19.88
C LYS A 40 -1.05 0.16 19.84
N ASP A 41 -1.54 -0.37 20.96
CA ASP A 41 -2.87 -1.01 21.09
C ASP A 41 -3.99 -0.13 20.51
N SER A 42 -3.91 1.17 20.79
CA SER A 42 -4.84 2.18 20.24
C SER A 42 -4.87 2.29 18.71
N THR A 43 -3.77 1.94 18.04
CA THR A 43 -3.68 1.90 16.58
C THR A 43 -4.27 0.60 16.06
N GLU A 44 -4.02 -0.51 16.75
CA GLU A 44 -4.58 -1.81 16.39
C GLU A 44 -6.10 -1.79 16.54
N ALA A 45 -6.60 -1.31 17.68
CA ALA A 45 -8.02 -1.13 17.94
C ALA A 45 -8.70 -0.21 16.90
N LEU A 46 -8.03 0.87 16.47
CA LEU A 46 -8.55 1.76 15.42
C LEU A 46 -8.69 1.04 14.08
N ILE A 47 -7.72 0.22 13.71
CA ILE A 47 -7.70 -0.48 12.42
C ILE A 47 -8.70 -1.64 12.43
N LEU A 48 -8.80 -2.39 13.53
CA LEU A 48 -9.84 -3.40 13.72
C LEU A 48 -11.25 -2.77 13.66
N ALA A 49 -11.48 -1.65 14.35
CA ALA A 49 -12.75 -0.92 14.25
C ALA A 49 -13.04 -0.43 12.83
N ALA A 50 -12.00 -0.10 12.05
CA ALA A 50 -12.14 0.25 10.64
C ALA A 50 -12.53 -0.96 9.78
N GLN A 51 -11.93 -2.12 10.02
CA GLN A 51 -12.26 -3.39 9.36
C GLN A 51 -13.70 -3.80 9.66
N GLU A 52 -14.11 -3.76 10.92
CA GLU A 52 -15.46 -4.13 11.40
C GLU A 52 -16.57 -3.13 11.04
N GLN A 53 -16.24 -2.04 10.32
CA GLN A 53 -17.16 -0.94 9.99
C GLN A 53 -17.75 -0.25 11.24
N ALA A 54 -17.04 -0.27 12.37
CA ALA A 54 -17.47 0.27 13.64
C ALA A 54 -17.15 1.77 13.84
N LEU A 55 -16.44 2.39 12.88
CA LEU A 55 -16.13 3.82 12.93
C LEU A 55 -17.35 4.68 12.58
N SER A 56 -17.56 5.76 13.34
CA SER A 56 -18.69 6.69 13.14
C SER A 56 -18.50 7.60 11.91
N THR A 57 -18.59 7.02 10.73
CA THR A 57 -18.59 7.76 9.46
C THR A 57 -19.94 8.41 9.20
N ARG A 58 -20.00 9.37 8.27
CA ARG A 58 -21.28 9.98 7.87
C ARG A 58 -22.25 8.99 7.24
N ALA A 59 -21.76 7.99 6.49
CA ALA A 59 -22.62 6.94 5.96
C ALA A 59 -23.27 6.13 7.10
N ILE A 60 -22.50 5.72 8.11
CA ILE A 60 -23.02 5.02 9.30
C ILE A 60 -24.04 5.89 10.04
N LYS A 61 -23.72 7.17 10.28
CA LYS A 61 -24.64 8.10 10.97
C LYS A 61 -25.97 8.27 10.22
N ALA A 62 -25.95 8.32 8.90
CA ALA A 62 -27.15 8.48 8.10
C ALA A 62 -27.97 7.19 8.00
N GLN A 63 -27.30 6.07 7.72
CA GLN A 63 -27.97 4.81 7.35
C GLN A 63 -28.29 3.92 8.54
N ILE A 64 -27.44 3.92 9.58
CA ILE A 64 -27.57 3.02 10.74
C ILE A 64 -28.16 3.74 11.94
N TYR A 65 -27.67 4.96 12.23
CA TYR A 65 -28.21 5.75 13.35
C TYR A 65 -29.43 6.60 12.95
N HIS A 66 -29.86 6.52 11.69
CA HIS A 66 -31.00 7.25 11.14
C HIS A 66 -31.01 8.75 11.46
N THR A 67 -29.82 9.38 11.48
CA THR A 67 -29.70 10.82 11.71
C THR A 67 -29.94 11.61 10.43
N ARG A 68 -30.25 12.91 10.53
CA ARG A 68 -30.35 13.84 9.38
C ARG A 68 -28.99 14.20 8.75
N GLN A 69 -27.94 13.46 9.05
CA GLN A 69 -26.60 13.69 8.52
C GLN A 69 -26.55 13.36 7.03
N ASP A 70 -26.02 14.28 6.21
CA ASP A 70 -25.67 13.98 4.82
C ASP A 70 -24.63 12.84 4.79
N PRO A 71 -24.92 11.68 4.13
CA PRO A 71 -24.03 10.53 4.10
C PRO A 71 -22.74 10.79 3.29
N ARG A 72 -22.69 11.85 2.47
CA ARG A 72 -21.54 12.11 1.59
C ARG A 72 -20.29 12.50 2.38
N CYS A 73 -19.13 12.13 1.81
CA CYS A 73 -17.80 12.38 2.35
C CYS A 73 -17.65 13.81 2.85
N ARG A 74 -17.20 13.98 4.09
CA ARG A 74 -17.01 15.30 4.71
C ARG A 74 -16.01 16.19 3.98
N LEU A 75 -15.11 15.61 3.19
CA LEU A 75 -14.05 16.32 2.46
C LEU A 75 -14.48 16.70 1.04
N CYS A 76 -14.81 15.73 0.19
CA CYS A 76 -15.11 15.99 -1.23
C CYS A 76 -16.60 16.17 -1.56
N LYS A 77 -17.51 15.70 -0.70
CA LYS A 77 -18.97 15.70 -0.93
C LYS A 77 -19.48 14.88 -2.14
N GLU A 78 -18.69 13.96 -2.69
CA GLU A 78 -19.04 13.26 -3.95
C GLU A 78 -19.62 11.86 -3.78
N ALA A 79 -19.15 11.10 -2.78
CA ALA A 79 -19.59 9.72 -2.55
C ALA A 79 -19.92 9.49 -1.07
N PRO A 80 -20.67 8.44 -0.70
CA PRO A 80 -20.90 8.06 0.68
C PRO A 80 -19.59 7.95 1.47
N GLU A 81 -19.57 8.50 2.67
CA GLU A 81 -18.42 8.44 3.56
C GLU A 81 -18.33 7.07 4.22
N THR A 82 -17.73 6.09 3.56
CA THR A 82 -17.37 4.79 4.16
C THR A 82 -15.91 4.79 4.61
N VAL A 83 -15.52 3.77 5.38
CA VAL A 83 -14.11 3.57 5.75
C VAL A 83 -13.28 3.40 4.47
N GLN A 84 -13.70 2.54 3.55
CA GLN A 84 -13.02 2.28 2.28
C GLN A 84 -12.87 3.56 1.44
N TYR A 85 -13.90 4.42 1.45
CA TYR A 85 -13.83 5.69 0.74
C TYR A 85 -12.82 6.66 1.38
N ILE A 86 -12.77 6.74 2.71
CA ILE A 86 -11.77 7.57 3.42
C ILE A 86 -10.35 7.02 3.23
N THR A 87 -10.16 5.71 3.19
CA THR A 87 -8.82 5.11 3.16
C THR A 87 -8.25 4.98 1.77
N ALA A 88 -9.07 4.94 0.71
CA ALA A 88 -8.60 4.73 -0.66
C ALA A 88 -9.38 5.46 -1.77
N GLY A 89 -10.53 6.10 -1.48
CA GLY A 89 -11.43 6.63 -2.52
C GLY A 89 -11.50 8.16 -2.64
N CYS A 90 -11.28 8.89 -1.55
CA CYS A 90 -11.48 10.35 -1.54
C CYS A 90 -10.36 11.11 -2.30
N LYS A 91 -10.73 11.81 -3.37
CA LYS A 91 -9.78 12.60 -4.18
C LYS A 91 -9.05 13.71 -3.41
N MET A 92 -9.69 14.28 -2.38
CA MET A 92 -9.09 15.33 -1.54
C MET A 92 -7.92 14.80 -0.68
N LEU A 93 -7.82 13.48 -0.49
CA LEU A 93 -6.74 12.84 0.24
C LEU A 93 -5.61 12.35 -0.67
N ALA A 94 -5.86 12.22 -1.98
CA ALA A 94 -4.94 11.61 -2.94
C ALA A 94 -3.59 12.34 -3.03
N GLY A 95 -3.61 13.65 -3.30
CA GLY A 95 -2.39 14.43 -3.55
C GLY A 95 -1.49 14.67 -2.33
N LYS A 96 -1.94 14.33 -1.12
CA LYS A 96 -1.14 14.52 0.11
C LYS A 96 -1.12 13.27 0.98
N ALA A 97 -2.26 12.89 1.55
CA ALA A 97 -2.30 11.86 2.58
C ALA A 97 -2.05 10.45 2.02
N TYR A 98 -2.63 10.12 0.86
CA TYR A 98 -2.34 8.84 0.19
C TYR A 98 -0.92 8.80 -0.35
N MET A 99 -0.46 9.90 -0.97
CA MET A 99 0.93 10.05 -1.44
C MET A 99 1.96 9.88 -0.31
N GLU A 100 1.70 10.45 0.86
CA GLU A 100 2.58 10.31 2.03
C GLU A 100 2.62 8.86 2.53
N ARG A 101 1.45 8.19 2.67
CA ARG A 101 1.39 6.77 3.02
C ARG A 101 2.15 5.89 2.02
N HIS A 102 2.00 6.20 0.74
CA HIS A 102 2.69 5.55 -0.36
C HIS A 102 4.20 5.69 -0.28
N ASN A 103 4.69 6.92 -0.18
CA ASN A 103 6.12 7.21 -0.15
C ASN A 103 6.81 6.65 1.10
N GLN A 104 6.08 6.52 2.22
CA GLN A 104 6.62 5.84 3.41
C GLN A 104 6.84 4.34 3.20
N VAL A 105 6.02 3.67 2.39
CA VAL A 105 6.24 2.26 2.03
C VAL A 105 7.39 2.14 1.03
N ALA A 106 7.36 2.94 -0.05
CA ALA A 106 8.42 2.96 -1.04
C ALA A 106 9.79 3.31 -0.41
N GLY A 107 9.82 4.23 0.55
CA GLY A 107 11.03 4.63 1.26
C GLY A 107 11.66 3.51 2.10
N ILE A 108 10.86 2.57 2.64
CA ILE A 108 11.39 1.38 3.32
C ILE A 108 12.13 0.49 2.33
N VAL A 109 11.49 0.21 1.19
CA VAL A 109 12.08 -0.60 0.10
C VAL A 109 13.38 0.04 -0.39
N TYR A 110 13.36 1.35 -0.67
CA TYR A 110 14.53 2.11 -1.11
C TYR A 110 15.70 2.02 -0.14
N ARG A 111 15.46 2.17 1.18
CA ARG A 111 16.53 2.08 2.17
C ARG A 111 17.14 0.69 2.26
N ASN A 112 16.31 -0.35 2.16
CA ASN A 112 16.80 -1.74 2.20
C ASN A 112 17.67 -2.05 0.97
N ILE A 113 17.26 -1.60 -0.23
CA ILE A 113 18.07 -1.73 -1.45
C ILE A 113 19.39 -0.94 -1.30
N SER A 114 19.32 0.28 -0.78
CA SER A 114 20.50 1.13 -0.63
C SER A 114 21.49 0.53 0.37
N ALA A 115 21.01 -0.05 1.47
CA ALA A 115 21.83 -0.75 2.45
C ALA A 115 22.54 -1.97 1.84
N GLU A 116 21.85 -2.76 1.00
CA GLU A 116 22.44 -3.91 0.30
C GLU A 116 23.65 -3.52 -0.57
N TYR A 117 23.56 -2.38 -1.25
CA TYR A 117 24.61 -1.91 -2.17
C TYR A 117 25.60 -0.91 -1.56
N GLY A 118 25.47 -0.60 -0.26
CA GLY A 118 26.33 0.39 0.41
C GLY A 118 26.17 1.81 -0.15
N LEU A 119 24.96 2.19 -0.54
CA LEU A 119 24.63 3.52 -1.05
C LEU A 119 24.15 4.44 0.07
N GLU A 120 24.51 5.71 0.00
CA GLU A 120 24.05 6.71 0.96
C GLU A 120 22.52 6.91 0.88
N THR A 121 21.89 7.08 2.03
CA THR A 121 20.45 7.35 2.13
C THR A 121 20.19 8.60 2.96
N PRO A 122 19.04 9.28 2.73
CA PRO A 122 18.64 10.39 3.57
C PRO A 122 18.57 9.99 5.04
N ARG A 123 19.05 10.85 5.94
CA ARG A 123 19.10 10.58 7.38
C ARG A 123 17.69 10.48 7.96
N SER A 124 16.81 11.39 7.55
CA SER A 124 15.43 11.40 8.01
C SER A 124 14.60 10.42 7.21
N LYS A 125 13.68 9.75 7.91
CA LYS A 125 12.74 8.85 7.22
C LYS A 125 11.72 9.56 6.33
N TRP A 126 11.61 10.89 6.50
CA TRP A 126 10.64 11.77 5.84
C TRP A 126 11.24 12.56 4.68
N GLU A 127 12.56 12.52 4.51
CA GLU A 127 13.24 13.15 3.39
C GLU A 127 13.01 12.35 2.11
N THR A 128 12.80 13.08 1.01
CA THR A 128 12.66 12.48 -0.33
C THR A 128 14.03 11.94 -0.78
N PRO A 129 14.10 10.67 -1.22
CA PRO A 129 15.31 10.13 -1.82
C PRO A 129 15.79 10.94 -3.03
N PRO A 130 17.11 11.01 -3.29
CA PRO A 130 17.62 11.58 -4.53
C PRO A 130 17.07 10.81 -5.73
N LYS A 131 16.79 11.52 -6.83
CA LYS A 131 16.24 10.93 -8.06
C LYS A 131 17.13 9.83 -8.65
N VAL A 132 18.45 9.97 -8.51
CA VAL A 132 19.44 9.00 -8.96
C VAL A 132 20.54 8.88 -7.91
N VAL A 133 20.86 7.65 -7.52
CA VAL A 133 22.02 7.33 -6.67
C VAL A 133 22.76 6.17 -7.32
N GLU A 134 24.08 6.23 -7.38
CA GLU A 134 24.89 5.29 -8.15
C GLU A 134 26.27 5.09 -7.54
N ASN A 135 26.76 3.86 -7.56
CA ASN A 135 28.16 3.51 -7.30
C ASN A 135 28.65 2.53 -8.38
N MET A 136 29.80 1.88 -8.17
CA MET A 136 30.33 0.92 -9.14
C MET A 136 29.47 -0.35 -9.29
N ARG A 137 28.71 -0.73 -8.25
CA ARG A 137 27.94 -1.98 -8.21
C ARG A 137 26.48 -1.81 -8.64
N ALA A 138 25.85 -0.69 -8.29
CA ALA A 138 24.43 -0.48 -8.54
C ALA A 138 24.05 0.96 -8.85
N LYS A 139 22.88 1.11 -9.46
CA LYS A 139 22.20 2.39 -9.72
C LYS A 139 20.76 2.29 -9.27
N ILE A 140 20.29 3.23 -8.45
CA ILE A 140 18.90 3.33 -8.02
C ILE A 140 18.30 4.62 -8.60
N LEU A 141 17.15 4.48 -9.24
CA LEU A 141 16.33 5.56 -9.77
C LEU A 141 15.06 5.66 -8.93
N TRP A 142 14.81 6.80 -8.29
CA TRP A 142 13.62 7.05 -7.48
C TRP A 142 12.68 8.00 -8.22
N ASP A 143 11.45 7.54 -8.51
CA ASP A 143 10.41 8.34 -9.17
C ASP A 143 10.96 9.07 -10.42
N PHE A 144 11.80 8.38 -11.19
CA PHE A 144 12.54 8.95 -12.31
C PHE A 144 11.86 8.56 -13.62
N GLN A 145 11.57 9.55 -14.46
CA GLN A 145 11.00 9.31 -15.78
C GLN A 145 12.08 8.81 -16.74
N ILE A 146 12.00 7.53 -17.11
CA ILE A 146 12.95 6.88 -18.01
C ILE A 146 12.61 7.22 -19.45
N GLN A 147 13.60 7.71 -20.18
CA GLN A 147 13.49 7.90 -21.63
C GLN A 147 13.75 6.57 -22.32
N THR A 148 12.82 6.17 -23.19
CA THR A 148 12.86 4.91 -23.94
C THR A 148 12.81 5.21 -25.43
N ASP A 149 13.41 4.35 -26.25
CA ASP A 149 13.45 4.54 -27.72
C ASP A 149 12.04 4.43 -28.32
N ARG A 150 11.23 3.49 -27.80
CA ARG A 150 9.80 3.42 -28.11
C ARG A 150 9.00 4.19 -27.08
N MET A 151 7.88 4.76 -27.52
CA MET A 151 6.96 5.44 -26.60
C MET A 151 6.30 4.42 -25.66
N VAL A 152 6.70 4.44 -24.38
CA VAL A 152 6.06 3.68 -23.31
C VAL A 152 5.29 4.65 -22.42
N MET A 153 3.97 4.47 -22.30
CA MET A 153 3.14 5.37 -21.48
C MET A 153 3.50 5.32 -20.00
N ALA A 154 3.90 4.16 -19.49
CA ALA A 154 4.29 3.94 -18.11
C ALA A 154 5.81 3.85 -17.98
N ASN A 155 6.48 4.99 -17.93
CA ASN A 155 7.95 5.08 -17.89
C ASN A 155 8.50 5.71 -16.60
N GLN A 156 7.64 5.97 -15.61
CA GLN A 156 8.01 6.48 -14.29
C GLN A 156 7.47 5.53 -13.21
N PRO A 157 8.23 4.46 -12.88
CA PRO A 157 7.97 3.64 -11.70
C PRO A 157 8.48 4.32 -10.43
N ASP A 158 8.06 3.83 -9.27
CA ASP A 158 8.51 4.39 -7.99
C ASP A 158 10.00 4.17 -7.76
N ILE A 159 10.51 2.97 -8.08
CA ILE A 159 11.92 2.63 -7.93
C ILE A 159 12.36 1.76 -9.11
N VAL A 160 13.51 2.06 -9.70
CA VAL A 160 14.28 1.09 -10.51
C VAL A 160 15.64 0.89 -9.88
N VAL A 161 16.00 -0.35 -9.61
CA VAL A 161 17.37 -0.72 -9.22
C VAL A 161 18.02 -1.49 -10.35
N VAL A 162 19.25 -1.11 -10.69
CA VAL A 162 20.10 -1.79 -11.66
C VAL A 162 21.32 -2.33 -10.93
N ASP A 163 21.46 -3.65 -10.92
CA ASP A 163 22.67 -4.35 -10.50
C ASP A 163 23.60 -4.48 -11.72
N LYS A 164 24.73 -3.78 -11.67
CA LYS A 164 25.68 -3.68 -12.78
C LYS A 164 26.54 -4.95 -12.92
N GLU A 165 26.79 -5.64 -11.81
CA GLU A 165 27.59 -6.87 -11.79
C GLU A 165 26.79 -8.03 -12.37
N GLN A 166 25.55 -8.20 -11.91
CA GLN A 166 24.67 -9.28 -12.37
C GLN A 166 23.94 -8.95 -13.67
N ARG A 167 24.04 -7.70 -14.14
CA ARG A 167 23.27 -7.16 -15.28
C ARG A 167 21.78 -7.44 -15.12
N LYS A 168 21.23 -7.09 -13.96
CA LYS A 168 19.81 -7.23 -13.64
C LYS A 168 19.20 -5.87 -13.32
N ALA A 169 17.92 -5.70 -13.64
CA ALA A 169 17.13 -4.57 -13.20
C ALA A 169 15.84 -5.02 -12.54
N VAL A 170 15.40 -4.31 -11.51
CA VAL A 170 14.12 -4.54 -10.85
C VAL A 170 13.33 -3.23 -10.85
N VAL A 171 12.16 -3.27 -11.47
CA VAL A 171 11.18 -2.18 -11.50
C VAL A 171 10.19 -2.43 -10.37
N VAL A 172 10.19 -1.57 -9.38
CA VAL A 172 9.31 -1.68 -8.20
C VAL A 172 8.26 -0.59 -8.26
N ASP A 173 7.00 -0.97 -8.04
CA ASP A 173 5.87 -0.05 -8.08
C ASP A 173 4.91 -0.37 -6.92
N VAL A 174 4.68 0.61 -6.05
CA VAL A 174 3.99 0.48 -4.78
C VAL A 174 2.52 0.89 -4.91
N ALA A 175 1.59 0.17 -4.27
CA ALA A 175 0.22 0.67 -4.10
C ALA A 175 -0.37 0.31 -2.76
N ILE A 176 -1.24 1.20 -2.30
CA ILE A 176 -2.06 1.00 -1.10
C ILE A 176 -3.55 1.18 -1.45
N PRO A 177 -4.17 0.19 -2.12
CA PRO A 177 -5.58 0.24 -2.51
C PRO A 177 -6.50 -0.11 -1.33
N SER A 178 -7.81 -0.10 -1.57
CA SER A 178 -8.75 -0.82 -0.68
C SER A 178 -8.39 -2.30 -0.65
N ASP A 179 -8.54 -2.94 0.51
CA ASP A 179 -8.12 -4.31 0.78
C ASP A 179 -8.75 -5.34 -0.16
N GLY A 180 -10.02 -5.18 -0.53
CA GLY A 180 -10.67 -6.05 -1.53
C GLY A 180 -10.13 -5.92 -2.97
N ASN A 181 -9.33 -4.88 -3.25
CA ASN A 181 -8.79 -4.60 -4.58
C ASN A 181 -7.31 -4.97 -4.74
N ILE A 182 -6.65 -5.55 -3.72
CA ILE A 182 -5.20 -5.80 -3.74
C ILE A 182 -4.77 -6.67 -4.92
N ARG A 183 -5.47 -7.79 -5.19
CA ARG A 183 -5.15 -8.71 -6.30
C ARG A 183 -5.30 -8.03 -7.65
N LYS A 184 -6.40 -7.28 -7.84
CA LYS A 184 -6.62 -6.50 -9.07
C LYS A 184 -5.50 -5.49 -9.27
N LYS A 185 -5.11 -4.79 -8.21
CA LYS A 185 -4.09 -3.73 -8.30
C LYS A 185 -2.70 -4.28 -8.58
N GLU A 186 -2.38 -5.46 -8.04
CA GLU A 186 -1.15 -6.19 -8.35
C GLU A 186 -1.04 -6.51 -9.84
N HIS A 187 -2.11 -7.08 -10.42
CA HIS A 187 -2.18 -7.41 -11.84
C HIS A 187 -2.07 -6.17 -12.74
N GLU A 188 -2.83 -5.11 -12.44
CA GLU A 188 -2.76 -3.83 -13.17
C GLU A 188 -1.32 -3.29 -13.25
N LYS A 189 -0.56 -3.36 -12.15
CA LYS A 189 0.83 -2.86 -12.12
C LYS A 189 1.78 -3.75 -12.89
N LEU A 190 1.61 -5.07 -12.80
CA LEU A 190 2.42 -6.02 -13.58
C LEU A 190 2.28 -5.75 -15.06
N GLU A 191 1.05 -5.62 -15.55
CA GLU A 191 0.76 -5.31 -16.96
C GLU A 191 1.28 -3.93 -17.36
N LYS A 192 1.01 -2.91 -16.54
CA LYS A 192 1.39 -1.51 -16.80
C LYS A 192 2.88 -1.35 -17.13
N TYR A 193 3.77 -2.08 -16.44
CA TYR A 193 5.22 -1.91 -16.59
C TYR A 193 5.90 -2.97 -17.48
N GLN A 194 5.16 -3.85 -18.17
CA GLN A 194 5.77 -4.80 -19.10
C GLN A 194 6.53 -4.10 -20.24
N GLY A 195 5.95 -3.06 -20.84
CA GLY A 195 6.61 -2.31 -21.91
C GLY A 195 7.92 -1.65 -21.45
N LEU A 196 7.92 -1.08 -20.23
CA LEU A 196 9.15 -0.54 -19.65
C LEU A 196 10.19 -1.63 -19.40
N ARG A 197 9.78 -2.78 -18.87
CA ARG A 197 10.67 -3.93 -18.66
C ARG A 197 11.41 -4.29 -19.94
N GLU A 198 10.68 -4.47 -21.05
CA GLU A 198 11.27 -4.84 -22.35
C GLU A 198 12.25 -3.79 -22.88
N GLU A 199 11.90 -2.50 -22.76
CA GLU A 199 12.79 -1.41 -23.17
C GLU A 199 14.05 -1.36 -22.31
N LEU A 200 13.96 -1.61 -21.00
CA LEU A 200 15.14 -1.70 -20.13
C LEU A 200 16.04 -2.87 -20.52
N GLU A 201 15.47 -4.04 -20.82
CA GLU A 201 16.25 -5.21 -21.24
C GLU A 201 17.02 -4.94 -22.54
N LYS A 202 16.37 -4.26 -23.49
CA LYS A 202 16.97 -3.91 -24.77
C LYS A 202 18.01 -2.80 -24.65
N ALA A 203 17.64 -1.67 -24.05
CA ALA A 203 18.47 -0.46 -24.03
C ALA A 203 19.67 -0.61 -23.08
N TRP A 204 19.46 -1.19 -21.90
CA TRP A 204 20.52 -1.31 -20.89
C TRP A 204 21.20 -2.69 -20.92
N LYS A 205 20.72 -3.60 -21.77
CA LYS A 205 21.25 -4.97 -21.92
C LYS A 205 21.30 -5.70 -20.58
N VAL A 206 20.21 -5.62 -19.82
CA VAL A 206 20.03 -6.27 -18.51
C VAL A 206 18.87 -7.27 -18.58
N LYS A 207 18.75 -8.17 -17.59
CA LYS A 207 17.51 -8.92 -17.35
C LYS A 207 16.63 -8.11 -16.41
N ALA A 208 15.41 -7.76 -16.80
CA ALA A 208 14.54 -6.90 -16.01
C ALA A 208 13.36 -7.68 -15.41
N THR A 209 12.88 -7.25 -14.25
CA THR A 209 11.70 -7.85 -13.60
C THR A 209 10.84 -6.76 -12.97
N VAL A 210 9.51 -6.90 -13.09
CA VAL A 210 8.54 -5.99 -12.47
C VAL A 210 8.05 -6.62 -11.17
N VAL A 211 8.18 -5.89 -10.07
CA VAL A 211 7.75 -6.32 -8.74
C VAL A 211 6.75 -5.31 -8.18
N PRO A 212 5.44 -5.58 -8.23
CA PRO A 212 4.46 -4.75 -7.56
C PRO A 212 4.54 -4.98 -6.04
N VAL A 213 4.55 -3.90 -5.26
CA VAL A 213 4.46 -3.96 -3.79
C VAL A 213 3.09 -3.42 -3.38
N VAL A 214 2.11 -4.33 -3.25
CA VAL A 214 0.72 -3.97 -2.98
C VAL A 214 0.32 -4.40 -1.58
N ILE A 215 -0.14 -3.44 -0.77
CA ILE A 215 -0.64 -3.67 0.58
C ILE A 215 -2.01 -3.00 0.71
N GLY A 216 -3.03 -3.72 1.16
CA GLY A 216 -4.35 -3.16 1.46
C GLY A 216 -4.27 -2.05 2.52
N ALA A 217 -5.11 -1.03 2.39
CA ALA A 217 -5.10 0.11 3.30
C ALA A 217 -5.33 -0.29 4.78
N LEU A 218 -6.03 -1.39 5.04
CA LEU A 218 -6.28 -1.94 6.38
C LEU A 218 -5.42 -3.17 6.69
N GLY A 219 -4.39 -3.44 5.89
CA GLY A 219 -3.37 -4.45 6.18
C GLY A 219 -3.48 -5.73 5.36
N ALA A 220 -4.47 -5.90 4.47
CA ALA A 220 -4.56 -7.12 3.66
C ALA A 220 -3.38 -7.26 2.69
N VAL A 221 -2.86 -8.47 2.52
CA VAL A 221 -1.76 -8.76 1.58
C VAL A 221 -2.06 -10.01 0.78
N THR A 222 -1.57 -10.06 -0.46
CA THR A 222 -1.70 -11.26 -1.30
C THR A 222 -0.64 -12.30 -0.90
N PRO A 223 -0.88 -13.60 -1.15
CA PRO A 223 0.14 -14.64 -0.89
C PRO A 223 1.47 -14.38 -1.62
N LYS A 224 1.43 -13.64 -2.74
CA LYS A 224 2.57 -13.35 -3.61
C LYS A 224 3.48 -12.24 -3.10
N LEU A 225 3.05 -11.45 -2.12
CA LEU A 225 3.83 -10.31 -1.64
C LEU A 225 5.25 -10.72 -1.21
N GLU A 226 5.37 -11.80 -0.43
CA GLU A 226 6.67 -12.29 0.03
C GLU A 226 7.60 -12.68 -1.12
N GLU A 227 7.08 -13.44 -2.09
CA GLU A 227 7.83 -13.88 -3.26
C GLU A 227 8.27 -12.68 -4.11
N GLY A 228 7.40 -11.68 -4.27
CA GLY A 228 7.73 -10.42 -4.91
C GLY A 228 8.86 -9.69 -4.19
N LEU A 229 8.75 -9.50 -2.86
CA LEU A 229 9.76 -8.81 -2.07
C LEU A 229 11.14 -9.49 -2.11
N ARG A 230 11.19 -10.83 -2.24
CA ARG A 230 12.46 -11.59 -2.39
C ARG A 230 13.17 -11.33 -3.72
N GLN A 231 12.47 -10.82 -4.73
CA GLN A 231 13.05 -10.44 -6.02
C GLN A 231 13.69 -9.05 -6.01
N ILE A 232 13.44 -8.25 -4.95
CA ILE A 232 14.04 -6.95 -4.75
C ILE A 232 15.35 -7.13 -3.96
N PRO A 233 16.49 -6.54 -4.39
CA PRO A 233 17.73 -6.55 -3.63
C PRO A 233 17.57 -5.97 -2.22
N GLY A 234 18.27 -6.56 -1.26
CA GLY A 234 18.15 -6.22 0.16
C GLY A 234 16.95 -6.89 0.83
N LYS A 235 16.97 -6.92 2.17
CA LYS A 235 15.95 -7.64 2.94
C LYS A 235 14.78 -6.74 3.31
N THR A 236 13.71 -6.77 2.53
CA THR A 236 12.44 -6.12 2.88
C THR A 236 11.47 -7.11 3.53
N SER A 237 11.06 -6.84 4.76
CA SER A 237 10.07 -7.64 5.48
C SER A 237 8.65 -7.23 5.11
N GLU A 238 7.77 -8.20 4.83
CA GLU A 238 6.32 -7.98 4.64
C GLU A 238 5.73 -7.16 5.79
N ILE A 239 6.10 -7.48 7.03
CA ILE A 239 5.62 -6.78 8.23
C ILE A 239 6.02 -5.31 8.22
N SER A 240 7.23 -4.98 7.76
CA SER A 240 7.71 -3.60 7.77
C SER A 240 6.89 -2.70 6.83
N VAL A 241 6.59 -3.19 5.62
CA VAL A 241 5.78 -2.46 4.63
C VAL A 241 4.31 -2.44 5.04
N GLN A 242 3.78 -3.54 5.58
CA GLN A 242 2.42 -3.63 6.11
C GLN A 242 2.20 -2.67 7.29
N LYS A 243 3.12 -2.67 8.27
CA LYS A 243 3.13 -1.72 9.40
C LYS A 243 3.08 -0.28 8.92
N SER A 244 3.89 0.07 7.92
CA SER A 244 3.95 1.43 7.37
C SER A 244 2.63 1.85 6.72
N ALA A 245 2.02 0.95 5.93
CA ALA A 245 0.71 1.19 5.31
C ALA A 245 -0.38 1.40 6.37
N VAL A 246 -0.46 0.52 7.37
CA VAL A 246 -1.44 0.58 8.47
C VAL A 246 -1.28 1.86 9.30
N LEU A 247 -0.05 2.25 9.65
CA LEU A 247 0.24 3.52 10.33
C LEU A 247 -0.18 4.74 9.50
N GLY A 248 0.05 4.71 8.19
CA GLY A 248 -0.42 5.74 7.28
C GLY A 248 -1.95 5.85 7.29
N THR A 249 -2.65 4.71 7.23
CA THR A 249 -4.11 4.66 7.29
C THR A 249 -4.66 5.15 8.63
N ALA A 250 -4.05 4.76 9.75
CA ALA A 250 -4.44 5.25 11.07
C ALA A 250 -4.34 6.79 11.15
N ARG A 251 -3.28 7.39 10.59
CA ARG A 251 -3.14 8.86 10.52
C ARG A 251 -4.24 9.51 9.69
N ILE A 252 -4.60 8.91 8.54
CA ILE A 252 -5.70 9.39 7.70
C ILE A 252 -7.03 9.34 8.45
N LEU A 253 -7.33 8.21 9.11
CA LEU A 253 -8.58 8.02 9.85
C LEU A 253 -8.68 8.99 11.02
N ARG A 254 -7.64 9.11 11.87
CA ARG A 254 -7.63 10.05 13.01
C ARG A 254 -7.90 11.48 12.56
N ARG A 255 -7.20 11.94 11.52
CA ARG A 255 -7.35 13.31 11.00
C ARG A 255 -8.72 13.54 10.38
N THR A 256 -9.21 12.60 9.58
CA THR A 256 -10.48 12.77 8.85
C THR A 256 -11.66 12.67 9.80
N LEU A 257 -11.63 11.68 10.70
CA LEU A 257 -12.72 11.40 11.63
C LEU A 257 -12.70 12.28 12.89
N LYS A 258 -11.63 13.03 13.13
CA LYS A 258 -11.40 13.84 14.36
C LYS A 258 -11.53 12.98 15.63
N LEU A 259 -10.93 11.80 15.61
CA LEU A 259 -11.00 10.87 16.74
C LEU A 259 -10.12 11.40 17.90
N PRO A 260 -10.62 11.42 19.15
CA PRO A 260 -9.85 11.88 20.30
C PRO A 260 -8.72 10.89 20.64
N GLY A 261 -7.49 11.41 20.81
CA GLY A 261 -6.29 10.64 21.21
C GLY A 261 -5.82 9.59 20.16
N LEU A 262 -4.53 9.34 19.94
CA LEU A 262 -3.33 9.72 20.66
C LEU A 262 -2.38 10.41 19.66
N TRP A 263 -2.08 11.68 19.92
CA TRP A 263 -0.95 12.38 19.31
C TRP A 263 0.34 11.89 19.96
#